data_AF-A0A554JGD1-F1
#
_entry.id   AF-A0A554JGD1-F1
#
_cell.length_a   1.000
_cell.length_b   1.000
_cell.length_c   1.000
_cell.angle_alpha   90.00
_cell.angle_beta   90.00
_cell.angle_gamma   90.00
#
_symmetry.space_group_name_H-M   'P 1'
#
loop_
_entity.id
_entity.type
_entity.pdbx_description
1 polymer ?
#
loop_
_entity_poly.entity_id
_entity_poly.type
_entity_poly.pdbx_seq_one_letter_code
_entity_poly.pdbx_strand_id
1 'polypeptide(L)'
;MAVPKKKIVKMSMQKKEGKPLIVAFGARAFFVNNGPILPSLKELAAALRTMADAQYRHHAAGQRNDFAKWVEEVLLDSACAKDLRGAKDRIGALKAAEKHLGKYRQ
;
A
#
# COMPACT_ATOMS: atom_id res chain seq x y z
N MET A 1 43.33 2.03 -18.10
CA MET A 1 42.32 1.16 -17.44
C MET A 1 40.97 1.83 -17.59
N ALA A 2 40.08 1.34 -18.45
CA ALA A 2 38.75 1.92 -18.67
C ALA A 2 37.72 1.14 -17.84
N VAL A 3 37.05 1.83 -16.92
CA VAL A 3 35.98 1.25 -16.09
C VAL A 3 34.66 1.32 -16.89
N PRO A 4 33.95 0.20 -17.12
CA PRO A 4 32.73 0.22 -17.91
C PRO A 4 31.57 0.85 -17.14
N LYS A 5 30.95 1.88 -17.73
CA LYS A 5 29.76 2.57 -17.21
C LYS A 5 28.54 1.64 -17.31
N LYS A 6 27.95 1.25 -16.17
CA LYS A 6 26.70 0.48 -16.11
C LYS A 6 25.55 1.26 -16.77
N LYS A 7 24.91 0.68 -17.78
CA LYS A 7 23.68 1.20 -18.39
C LYS A 7 22.51 0.96 -17.42
N ILE A 8 21.92 2.04 -16.91
CA ILE A 8 20.65 1.97 -16.19
C ILE A 8 19.54 1.82 -17.24
N VAL A 9 18.95 0.63 -17.35
CA VAL A 9 17.79 0.38 -18.19
C VAL A 9 16.58 1.08 -17.55
N LYS A 10 16.08 2.14 -18.20
CA LYS A 10 14.76 2.71 -17.90
C LYS A 10 13.71 1.67 -18.29
N MET A 11 13.13 0.98 -17.31
CA MET A 11 11.93 0.14 -17.53
C MET A 11 10.76 1.06 -17.83
N SER A 12 10.33 1.09 -19.08
CA SER A 12 9.11 1.74 -19.54
C SER A 12 7.90 1.01 -18.95
N MET A 13 7.18 1.68 -18.05
CA MET A 13 5.94 1.20 -17.46
C MET A 13 4.86 1.21 -18.55
N GLN A 14 4.69 0.10 -19.27
CA GLN A 14 3.59 -0.09 -20.21
C GLN A 14 2.26 0.08 -19.47
N LYS A 15 1.42 0.99 -19.96
CA LYS A 15 0.13 1.36 -19.37
C LYS A 15 -0.84 0.18 -19.56
N LYS A 16 -0.80 -0.78 -18.64
CA LYS A 16 -1.76 -1.89 -18.56
C LYS A 16 -3.13 -1.30 -18.22
N GLU A 17 -4.16 -1.74 -18.92
CA GLU A 17 -5.55 -1.40 -18.58
C GLU A 17 -5.80 -1.77 -17.12
N GLY A 18 -5.91 -0.75 -16.26
CA GLY A 18 -5.82 -0.91 -14.82
C GLY A 18 -7.02 -1.64 -14.25
N LYS A 19 -6.79 -2.46 -13.22
CA LYS A 19 -7.88 -3.11 -12.48
C LYS A 19 -8.78 -2.04 -11.84
N PRO A 20 -10.11 -2.25 -11.73
CA PRO A 20 -10.96 -1.33 -11.00
C PRO A 20 -10.57 -1.32 -9.52
N LEU A 21 -10.56 -0.14 -8.91
CA LEU A 21 -10.28 0.00 -7.48
C LEU A 21 -11.50 -0.52 -6.69
N ILE A 22 -11.26 -1.49 -5.80
CA ILE A 22 -12.31 -1.96 -4.90
C ILE A 22 -12.51 -0.93 -3.77
N VAL A 23 -13.77 -0.59 -3.53
CA VAL A 23 -14.21 0.28 -2.44
C VAL A 23 -15.03 -0.55 -1.46
N ALA A 24 -14.57 -0.61 -0.22
CA ALA A 24 -15.22 -1.24 0.90
C ALA A 24 -16.22 -0.28 1.56
N PHE A 25 -17.41 -0.77 1.87
CA PHE A 25 -18.47 0.00 2.50
C PHE A 25 -18.81 -0.55 3.89
N GLY A 26 -19.28 0.34 4.78
CA GLY A 26 -19.75 0.00 6.11
C GLY A 26 -18.69 -0.76 6.94
N ALA A 27 -19.09 -1.89 7.52
CA ALA A 27 -18.25 -2.71 8.40
C ALA A 27 -17.01 -3.32 7.71
N ARG A 28 -16.93 -3.29 6.37
CA ARG A 28 -15.78 -3.80 5.61
C ARG A 28 -14.69 -2.74 5.40
N ALA A 29 -14.99 -1.46 5.65
CA ALA A 29 -13.97 -0.42 5.60
C ALA A 29 -12.97 -0.59 6.74
N PHE A 30 -11.75 -0.06 6.57
CA PHE A 30 -10.75 -0.14 7.62
C PHE A 30 -10.98 0.97 8.65
N PHE A 31 -11.05 0.59 9.92
CA PHE A 31 -11.21 1.53 11.03
C PHE A 31 -9.86 1.81 11.66
N VAL A 32 -9.32 3.02 11.42
CA VAL A 32 -8.08 3.43 12.06
C VAL A 32 -8.40 3.83 13.49
N ASN A 33 -7.68 3.25 14.46
CA ASN A 33 -7.80 3.64 15.87
C ASN A 33 -7.58 5.15 16.04
N ASN A 34 -8.60 5.86 16.55
CA ASN A 34 -8.65 7.31 16.70
C ASN A 34 -8.38 8.11 15.39
N GLY A 35 -8.80 7.57 14.25
CA GLY A 35 -8.56 8.15 12.93
C GLY A 35 -9.71 7.96 11.94
N PRO A 36 -9.49 8.29 10.65
CA PRO A 36 -10.52 8.18 9.62
C PRO A 36 -10.83 6.72 9.28
N ILE A 37 -12.03 6.50 8.75
CA ILE A 37 -12.42 5.23 8.13
C ILE A 37 -11.86 5.20 6.71
N LEU A 38 -11.19 4.11 6.31
CA LEU A 38 -10.56 3.98 5.00
C LEU A 38 -11.36 2.99 4.15
N PRO A 39 -12.09 3.47 3.13
CA PRO A 39 -12.89 2.61 2.27
C PRO A 39 -12.08 1.99 1.12
N SER A 40 -10.86 2.45 0.83
CA SER A 40 -10.09 1.95 -0.32
C SER A 40 -8.58 2.03 -0.13
N LEU A 41 -7.83 1.39 -1.04
CA LEU A 41 -6.36 1.49 -1.06
C LEU A 41 -5.88 2.94 -1.23
N LYS A 42 -6.65 3.79 -1.94
CA LYS A 42 -6.32 5.21 -2.15
C LYS A 42 -6.36 5.98 -0.83
N GLU A 43 -7.40 5.74 -0.05
CA GLU A 43 -7.59 6.34 1.27
C GLU A 43 -6.55 5.83 2.26
N LEU A 44 -6.18 4.54 2.17
CA LEU A 44 -5.06 3.99 2.95
C LEU A 44 -3.74 4.69 2.63
N ALA A 45 -3.42 4.94 1.35
CA ALA A 45 -2.22 5.68 0.98
C ALA A 45 -2.25 7.12 1.52
N ALA A 46 -3.38 7.82 1.39
CA ALA A 46 -3.54 9.16 1.93
C ALA A 46 -3.37 9.19 3.45
N ALA A 47 -4.00 8.24 4.17
CA ALA A 47 -3.87 8.12 5.61
C ALA A 47 -2.45 7.77 6.03
N LEU A 48 -1.76 6.84 5.35
CA LEU A 48 -0.37 6.51 5.63
C LEU A 48 0.57 7.72 5.45
N ARG A 49 0.23 8.69 4.60
CA ARG A 49 1.02 9.90 4.40
C ARG A 49 0.96 10.85 5.60
N THR A 50 -0.20 10.99 6.24
CA THR A 50 -0.45 11.96 7.33
C THR A 50 -0.45 11.34 8.72
N MET A 51 -0.61 10.01 8.82
CA MET A 51 -0.64 9.25 10.06
C MET A 51 0.71 9.33 10.81
N ALA A 52 0.64 9.41 12.14
CA ALA A 52 1.81 9.33 13.00
C ALA A 52 2.36 7.89 13.09
N ASP A 53 3.68 7.74 13.27
CA ASP A 53 4.31 6.41 13.34
C ASP A 53 3.82 5.57 14.51
N ALA A 54 3.43 6.21 15.62
CA ALA A 54 2.79 5.53 16.75
C ALA A 54 1.44 4.90 16.35
N GLN A 55 0.60 5.66 15.63
CA GLN A 55 -0.69 5.19 15.12
C GLN A 55 -0.50 4.04 14.13
N TYR A 56 0.51 4.11 13.26
CA TYR A 56 0.86 3.00 12.36
C TYR A 56 1.24 1.73 13.13
N ARG A 57 2.09 1.87 14.16
CA ARG A 57 2.55 0.74 14.98
C ARG A 57 1.42 0.04 15.74
N HIS A 58 0.32 0.71 16.04
CA HIS A 58 -0.85 0.04 16.64
C HIS A 58 -1.48 -1.02 15.73
N HIS A 59 -1.37 -0.85 14.40
CA HIS A 59 -1.96 -1.76 13.40
C HIS A 59 -0.90 -2.65 12.73
N ALA A 60 0.34 -2.19 12.66
CA ALA A 60 1.44 -2.84 11.96
C ALA A 60 2.71 -2.89 12.83
N ALA A 61 2.70 -3.74 13.85
CA ALA A 61 3.84 -4.00 14.72
C ALA A 61 4.21 -5.50 14.79
N GLY A 62 5.51 -5.76 14.78
CA GLY A 62 6.06 -7.12 14.88
C GLY A 62 5.64 -8.00 13.69
N GLN A 63 4.98 -9.12 13.98
CA GLN A 63 4.48 -10.06 12.98
C GLN A 63 3.06 -9.73 12.50
N ARG A 64 2.37 -8.77 13.13
CA ARG A 64 1.00 -8.38 12.79
C ARG A 64 1.01 -7.17 11.87
N ASN A 65 0.22 -7.23 10.81
CA ASN A 65 -0.07 -6.09 9.94
C ASN A 65 -1.53 -6.14 9.50
N ASP A 66 -2.37 -5.39 10.20
CA ASP A 66 -3.82 -5.35 9.97
C ASP A 66 -4.16 -4.73 8.63
N PHE A 67 -3.38 -3.74 8.17
CA PHE A 67 -3.55 -3.16 6.84
C PHE A 67 -3.35 -4.22 5.76
N ALA A 68 -2.31 -5.04 5.88
CA ALA A 68 -2.07 -6.10 4.91
C ALA A 68 -3.18 -7.14 4.90
N LYS A 69 -3.67 -7.56 6.08
CA LYS A 69 -4.79 -8.49 6.19
C LYS A 69 -6.06 -7.92 5.53
N TRP A 70 -6.39 -6.66 5.84
CA TRP A 70 -7.54 -5.99 5.24
C TRP A 70 -7.43 -5.85 3.72
N VAL A 71 -6.26 -5.47 3.19
CA VAL A 71 -6.03 -5.36 1.74
C VAL A 71 -6.18 -6.73 1.05
N GLU A 72 -5.73 -7.81 1.70
CA GLU A 72 -5.88 -9.17 1.17
C GLU A 72 -7.32 -9.66 1.18
N GLU A 73 -8.04 -9.50 2.30
CA GLU A 73 -9.37 -10.10 2.49
C GLU A 73 -10.50 -9.24 1.92
N VAL A 74 -10.36 -7.91 1.98
CA VAL A 74 -11.43 -6.98 1.57
C VAL A 74 -11.19 -6.43 0.17
N LEU A 75 -9.97 -5.98 -0.11
CA LEU A 75 -9.63 -5.43 -1.43
C LEU A 75 -9.14 -6.50 -2.41
N LEU A 76 -9.01 -7.76 -1.97
CA LEU A 76 -8.61 -8.90 -2.79
C LEU A 76 -7.27 -8.67 -3.54
N ASP A 77 -6.37 -7.87 -2.95
CA ASP A 77 -5.06 -7.56 -3.51
C ASP A 77 -3.94 -8.20 -2.68
N SER A 78 -3.78 -9.52 -2.82
CA SER A 78 -2.74 -10.28 -2.13
C SER A 78 -1.32 -9.79 -2.45
N ALA A 79 -1.11 -9.18 -3.63
CA ALA A 79 0.20 -8.66 -4.03
C ALA A 79 0.54 -7.38 -3.25
N CYS A 80 -0.43 -6.48 -3.08
CA CYS A 80 -0.28 -5.31 -2.22
C CYS A 80 -0.15 -5.72 -0.75
N ALA A 81 -0.96 -6.67 -0.29
CA ALA A 81 -0.87 -7.20 1.06
C ALA A 81 0.51 -7.78 1.38
N LYS A 82 1.10 -8.55 0.46
CA LYS A 82 2.45 -9.09 0.62
C LYS A 82 3.51 -7.98 0.75
N ASP A 83 3.44 -6.96 -0.10
CA ASP A 83 4.36 -5.82 -0.03
C ASP A 83 4.17 -5.02 1.28
N LEU A 84 2.93 -4.88 1.77
CA LEU A 84 2.62 -4.25 3.06
C LEU A 84 3.17 -5.06 4.24
N ARG A 85 3.07 -6.40 4.24
CA ARG A 85 3.68 -7.25 5.29
C ARG A 85 5.20 -7.11 5.34
N GLY A 86 5.84 -6.86 4.20
CA GLY A 86 7.29 -6.62 4.12
C GLY A 86 7.73 -5.22 4.54
N ALA A 87 6.79 -4.29 4.75
CA ALA A 87 7.13 -2.92 5.14
C ALA A 87 7.56 -2.84 6.60
N LYS A 88 8.75 -2.28 6.83
CA LYS A 88 9.35 -2.11 8.18
C LYS A 88 8.79 -0.91 8.93
N ASP A 89 8.26 0.07 8.21
CA ASP A 89 7.77 1.32 8.75
C ASP A 89 6.62 1.86 7.88
N ARG A 90 5.97 2.93 8.38
CA ARG A 90 4.87 3.62 7.71
C ARG A 90 5.24 4.10 6.31
N ILE A 91 6.48 4.58 6.11
CA ILE A 91 6.94 5.10 4.82
C ILE A 91 7.09 3.96 3.80
N GLY A 92 7.59 2.80 4.23
CA GLY A 92 7.63 1.58 3.43
C GLY A 92 6.24 1.11 3.05
N ALA A 93 5.30 1.15 3.99
CA ALA A 93 3.90 0.80 3.73
C ALA A 93 3.25 1.77 2.73
N LEU A 94 3.49 3.09 2.86
CA LEU A 94 3.04 4.10 1.91
C LEU A 94 3.55 3.81 0.50
N LYS A 95 4.87 3.58 0.35
CA LYS A 95 5.48 3.25 -0.94
C LYS A 95 4.88 1.99 -1.56
N ALA A 96 4.61 0.97 -0.75
CA ALA A 96 3.92 -0.24 -1.20
C ALA A 96 2.51 0.09 -1.71
N ALA A 97 1.71 0.84 -0.94
CA ALA A 97 0.36 1.23 -1.33
C ALA A 97 0.35 2.04 -2.64
N GLU A 98 1.22 3.06 -2.77
CA GLU A 98 1.33 3.90 -3.97
C GLU A 98 1.78 3.12 -5.21
N LYS A 99 2.75 2.21 -5.06
CA LYS A 99 3.21 1.32 -6.13
C LYS A 99 2.07 0.47 -6.69
N HIS A 100 1.18 -0.02 -5.83
CA HIS A 100 0.03 -0.82 -6.29
C HIS A 100 -1.11 0.07 -6.79
N LEU A 101 -1.33 1.26 -6.21
CA LEU A 101 -2.29 2.25 -6.73
C LEU A 101 -2.06 2.60 -8.19
N GLY A 102 -0.79 2.72 -8.62
CA GLY A 102 -0.45 2.95 -10.04
C GLY A 102 -0.89 1.87 -11.01
N LYS A 103 -1.35 0.69 -10.53
CA LYS A 103 -1.88 -0.41 -11.34
C LYS A 103 -3.40 -0.38 -11.48
N TYR A 104 -4.09 0.45 -10.69
CA TYR A 104 -5.53 0.59 -10.73
C TYR A 104 -5.91 1.71 -11.72
N ARG A 105 -7.04 1.52 -12.41
CA ARG A 105 -7.64 2.58 -13.21
C ARG A 105 -8.36 3.53 -12.23
N GLN A 106 -7.82 4.73 -12.07
CA GLN A 106 -8.38 5.80 -11.24
C GLN A 106 -9.30 6.71 -12.04
#